data_AF-A0A355G956-F1
#
_entry.id   AF-A0A355G956-F1
#
_cell.length_a   1.000
_cell.length_b   1.000
_cell.length_c   1.000
_cell.angle_alpha   90.00
_cell.angle_beta   90.00
_cell.angle_gamma   90.00
#
_symmetry.space_group_name_H-M   'P 1'
#
loop_
_entity.id
_entity.type
_entity.pdbx_description
1 polymer ?
#
loop_
_entity_poly.entity_id
_entity_poly.type
_entity_poly.pdbx_seq_one_letter_code
_entity_poly.pdbx_strand_id
1 'polypeptide(L)'
;ERTPRERQLVKLGWRQVEYNYDRLDRMLKPEDKEKVLALRRKLAKHDKLKPAPLPVAQQVQDIGPVAPKTTIPKKRTECKPGFLTVLDESADDYFNTERKETTSRRSALARWLTQESNPLSTRVIVNRIWQYHFGKGLAPHSSDFGRLGGPPDHPELLDWLTRQFLEDDWRFKNLHRLIVTSATYRQSARHPQEAAMTAIDPGNQYYWCADTRRLDAEQIRDSILAVTGQLNLQAGGPGVAASVP
;
A
#
# COMPACT_ATOMS: atom_id res chain seq x y z
N GLU A 1 1.77 7.44 36.29
CA GLU A 1 1.01 7.29 35.02
C GLU A 1 1.57 6.13 34.21
N ARG A 2 0.75 5.44 33.40
CA ARG A 2 1.22 4.33 32.55
C ARG A 2 2.12 4.82 31.42
N THR A 3 3.25 4.13 31.19
CA THR A 3 4.16 4.41 30.06
C THR A 3 3.49 4.15 28.70
N PRO A 4 3.94 4.74 27.59
CA PRO A 4 3.39 4.45 26.25
C PRO A 4 3.42 2.95 25.90
N ARG A 5 4.49 2.26 26.32
CA ARG A 5 4.63 0.80 26.16
C ARG A 5 3.59 0.03 26.97
N GLU A 6 3.34 0.42 28.22
CA GLU A 6 2.29 -0.18 29.04
C GLU A 6 0.90 0.08 28.45
N ARG A 7 0.64 1.28 27.93
CA ARG A 7 -0.63 1.58 27.22
C ARG A 7 -0.79 0.69 25.98
N GLN A 8 0.28 0.46 25.23
CA GLN A 8 0.29 -0.44 24.08
C GLN A 8 -0.02 -1.88 24.50
N LEU A 9 0.66 -2.39 25.53
CA LEU A 9 0.45 -3.75 26.04
C LEU A 9 -0.98 -3.93 26.56
N VAL A 10 -1.52 -2.94 27.29
CA VAL A 10 -2.92 -2.96 27.73
C VAL A 10 -3.87 -3.00 26.54
N LYS A 11 -3.64 -2.19 25.49
CA LYS A 11 -4.50 -2.17 24.29
C LYS A 11 -4.44 -3.48 23.50
N LEU A 12 -3.26 -4.09 23.41
CA LEU A 12 -3.07 -5.39 22.77
C LEU A 12 -3.73 -6.52 23.57
N GLY A 13 -3.54 -6.53 24.90
CA GLY A 13 -4.21 -7.45 25.80
C GLY A 13 -5.73 -7.28 25.74
N TRP A 14 -6.23 -6.04 25.71
CA TRP A 14 -7.67 -5.81 25.65
C TRP A 14 -8.31 -6.33 24.37
N ARG A 15 -7.59 -6.25 23.23
CA ARG A 15 -8.06 -6.82 21.96
C ARG A 15 -8.21 -8.33 21.97
N GLN A 16 -7.50 -9.02 22.87
CA GLN A 16 -7.61 -10.47 23.04
C GLN A 16 -8.73 -10.87 23.99
N VAL A 17 -9.32 -9.92 24.71
CA VAL A 17 -10.48 -10.22 25.55
C VAL A 17 -11.74 -10.13 24.73
N GLU A 18 -12.24 -11.29 24.38
CA GLU A 18 -13.58 -11.43 23.83
C GLU A 18 -14.60 -11.39 24.98
N TYR A 19 -15.39 -10.33 25.01
CA TYR A 19 -16.59 -10.29 25.84
C TYR A 19 -17.64 -11.21 25.22
N ASN A 20 -17.61 -12.47 25.63
CA ASN A 20 -18.60 -13.46 25.24
C ASN A 20 -19.89 -13.25 26.05
N TYR A 21 -20.65 -12.20 25.72
CA TYR A 21 -21.93 -11.88 26.36
C TYR A 21 -22.97 -13.01 26.22
N ASP A 22 -22.80 -13.91 25.25
CA ASP A 22 -23.66 -15.10 25.10
C ASP A 22 -23.37 -16.17 26.14
N ARG A 23 -22.17 -16.18 26.74
CA ARG A 23 -21.79 -17.11 27.82
C ARG A 23 -22.21 -16.63 29.20
N LEU A 24 -22.68 -15.38 29.33
CA LEU A 24 -23.15 -14.82 30.61
C LEU A 24 -24.32 -15.63 31.19
N ASP A 25 -25.13 -16.23 30.33
CA ASP A 25 -26.26 -17.11 30.69
C ASP A 25 -25.81 -18.34 31.50
N ARG A 26 -24.53 -18.75 31.40
CA ARG A 26 -23.96 -19.86 32.19
C ARG A 26 -23.61 -19.47 33.62
N MET A 27 -23.35 -18.19 33.88
CA MET A 27 -22.89 -17.67 35.17
C MET A 27 -24.01 -17.02 36.01
N LEU A 28 -25.21 -16.84 35.43
CA LEU A 28 -26.36 -16.26 36.12
C LEU A 28 -27.07 -17.27 37.05
N LYS A 29 -27.60 -16.77 38.17
CA LYS A 29 -28.49 -17.54 39.05
C LYS A 29 -29.83 -17.83 38.36
N PRO A 30 -30.55 -18.92 38.70
CA PRO A 30 -31.80 -19.30 38.03
C PRO A 30 -32.84 -18.18 37.95
N GLU A 31 -33.02 -17.43 39.05
CA GLU A 31 -33.96 -16.30 39.13
C GLU A 31 -33.59 -15.15 38.18
N ASP A 32 -32.30 -14.90 37.98
CA ASP A 32 -31.84 -13.82 37.10
C ASP A 32 -31.89 -14.23 35.62
N LYS A 33 -31.78 -15.52 35.31
CA LYS A 33 -31.95 -16.03 33.94
C LYS A 33 -33.34 -15.75 33.40
N GLU A 34 -34.39 -15.97 34.20
CA GLU A 34 -35.76 -15.68 33.78
C GLU A 34 -35.96 -14.18 33.50
N LYS A 35 -35.41 -13.32 34.36
CA LYS A 35 -35.45 -11.86 34.16
C LYS A 35 -34.74 -11.44 32.87
N VAL A 36 -33.53 -11.95 32.62
CA VAL A 36 -32.76 -11.65 31.41
C VAL A 36 -33.50 -12.14 30.16
N LEU A 37 -34.11 -13.33 30.20
CA LEU A 37 -34.85 -13.89 29.08
C LEU A 37 -36.14 -13.11 28.79
N ALA A 38 -36.84 -12.65 29.83
CA ALA A 38 -37.98 -11.74 29.69
C ALA A 38 -37.59 -10.38 29.09
N LEU A 39 -36.44 -9.81 29.51
CA LEU A 39 -35.92 -8.55 28.98
C LEU A 39 -35.47 -8.69 27.51
N ARG A 40 -34.80 -9.79 27.14
CA ARG A 40 -34.43 -10.07 25.74
C ARG A 40 -35.66 -10.21 24.84
N ARG A 41 -36.74 -10.87 25.31
CA ARG A 41 -38.02 -10.93 24.58
C ARG A 41 -38.67 -9.56 24.39
N LYS A 42 -38.57 -8.66 25.38
CA LYS A 42 -39.02 -7.26 25.23
C LYS A 42 -38.18 -6.50 24.21
N LEU A 43 -36.86 -6.64 24.25
CA LEU A 43 -35.94 -6.02 23.28
C LEU A 43 -36.18 -6.51 21.84
N ALA A 44 -36.44 -7.80 21.65
CA ALA A 44 -36.67 -8.40 20.33
C ALA A 44 -37.88 -7.77 19.60
N LYS A 45 -38.91 -7.31 20.34
CA LYS A 45 -40.05 -6.60 19.75
C LYS A 45 -39.65 -5.28 19.08
N HIS A 46 -38.53 -4.70 19.50
CA HIS A 46 -38.01 -3.43 19.00
C HIS A 46 -36.83 -3.62 18.03
N ASP A 47 -36.48 -4.85 17.63
CA ASP A 47 -35.35 -5.09 16.73
C ASP A 47 -35.51 -4.40 15.37
N LYS A 48 -36.75 -4.20 14.90
CA LYS A 48 -37.05 -3.45 13.67
C LYS A 48 -36.64 -1.98 13.73
N LEU A 49 -36.47 -1.42 14.93
CA LEU A 49 -36.03 -0.03 15.14
C LEU A 49 -34.50 0.09 15.15
N LYS A 50 -33.76 -1.02 15.16
CA LYS A 50 -32.30 -0.98 15.18
C LYS A 50 -31.80 -0.47 13.82
N PRO A 51 -30.89 0.53 13.81
CA PRO A 51 -30.23 0.91 12.57
C PRO A 51 -29.42 -0.27 12.05
N ALA A 52 -29.20 -0.30 10.73
CA ALA A 52 -28.26 -1.22 10.14
C ALA A 52 -26.88 -1.06 10.83
N PRO A 53 -26.15 -2.16 11.08
CA PRO A 53 -24.83 -2.07 11.69
C PRO A 53 -23.93 -1.19 10.82
N LEU A 54 -23.19 -0.28 11.45
CA LEU A 54 -22.27 0.58 10.73
C LEU A 54 -21.21 -0.27 10.01
N PRO A 55 -20.79 0.13 8.79
CA PRO A 55 -19.70 -0.54 8.12
C PRO A 55 -18.45 -0.46 8.99
N VAL A 56 -17.87 -1.62 9.28
CA VAL A 56 -16.63 -1.71 10.06
C VAL A 56 -15.45 -1.55 9.11
N ALA A 57 -14.63 -0.55 9.35
CA ALA A 57 -13.36 -0.38 8.64
C ALA A 57 -12.19 -0.77 9.55
N GLN A 58 -11.23 -1.52 9.01
CA GLN A 58 -9.95 -1.73 9.67
C GLN A 58 -9.17 -0.42 9.66
N GLN A 59 -8.83 0.10 10.84
CA GLN A 59 -8.11 1.37 10.97
C GLN A 59 -6.83 1.19 11.77
N VAL A 60 -5.80 1.94 11.37
CA VAL A 60 -4.54 2.07 12.10
C VAL A 60 -4.53 3.43 12.78
N GLN A 61 -4.36 3.45 14.10
CA GLN A 61 -4.34 4.66 14.90
C GLN A 61 -3.13 4.66 15.85
N ASP A 62 -2.67 5.85 16.20
CA ASP A 62 -1.69 6.02 17.27
C ASP A 62 -2.29 5.60 18.62
N ILE A 63 -1.40 5.24 19.54
CA ILE A 63 -1.79 4.81 20.89
C ILE A 63 -1.91 6.02 21.82
N GLY A 64 -1.25 7.14 21.47
CA GLY A 64 -1.30 8.41 22.17
C GLY A 64 -0.27 9.41 21.60
N PRO A 65 -0.12 10.60 22.22
CA PRO A 65 0.78 11.65 21.75
C PRO A 65 2.26 11.34 21.90
N VAL A 66 2.60 10.45 22.83
CA VAL A 66 3.99 10.11 23.15
C VAL A 66 4.35 8.82 22.44
N ALA A 67 5.31 8.92 21.52
CA ALA A 67 5.84 7.75 20.84
C ALA A 67 6.64 6.86 21.80
N PRO A 68 6.60 5.53 21.62
CA PRO A 68 7.52 4.64 22.32
C PRO A 68 8.97 4.95 21.94
N LYS A 69 9.89 4.74 22.89
CA LYS A 69 11.33 4.91 22.64
C LYS A 69 11.81 3.85 21.64
N THR A 70 12.47 4.30 20.58
CA THR A 70 13.11 3.42 19.59
C THR A 70 14.58 3.31 19.96
N THR A 71 15.08 2.10 20.20
CA THR A 71 16.48 1.86 20.55
C THR A 71 17.13 0.91 19.55
N ILE A 72 18.42 1.13 19.28
CA ILE A 72 19.20 0.19 18.45
C ILE A 72 19.47 -1.06 19.30
N PRO A 73 19.02 -2.27 18.90
CA PRO A 73 19.03 -3.46 19.76
C PRO A 73 20.39 -3.78 20.38
N LYS A 74 21.48 -3.59 19.63
CA LYS A 74 22.85 -3.87 20.09
C LYS A 74 23.46 -2.76 20.94
N LYS A 75 23.25 -1.49 20.58
CA LYS A 75 23.90 -0.34 21.23
C LYS A 75 23.07 0.29 22.36
N ARG A 76 21.78 -0.06 22.47
CA ARG A 76 20.78 0.55 23.37
C ARG A 76 20.68 2.08 23.27
N THR A 77 21.29 2.68 22.26
CA THR A 77 21.19 4.10 21.97
C THR A 77 19.77 4.43 21.52
N GLU A 78 19.16 5.42 22.14
CA GLU A 78 17.88 5.96 21.71
C GLU A 78 18.04 6.66 20.36
N CYS A 79 17.25 6.25 19.39
CA CYS A 79 17.22 6.83 18.06
C CYS A 79 16.05 7.81 17.98
N LYS A 80 16.37 9.09 17.81
CA LYS A 80 15.36 10.12 17.53
C LYS A 80 14.88 9.98 16.08
N PRO A 81 13.61 10.29 15.78
CA PRO A 81 13.19 10.38 14.40
C PRO A 81 13.98 11.49 13.69
N GLY A 82 14.29 11.28 12.42
CA GLY A 82 15.03 12.23 11.59
C GLY A 82 14.92 11.87 10.12
N PHE A 83 15.23 12.84 9.26
CA PHE A 83 15.32 12.66 7.81
C PHE A 83 16.79 12.59 7.38
N LEU A 84 17.02 12.35 6.10
CA LEU A 84 18.36 12.27 5.53
C LEU A 84 19.00 13.67 5.53
N THR A 85 20.00 13.87 6.38
CA THR A 85 20.67 15.18 6.53
C THR A 85 21.38 15.65 5.27
N VAL A 86 21.68 14.74 4.33
CA VAL A 86 22.25 15.10 3.01
C VAL A 86 21.28 15.92 2.15
N LEU A 87 19.98 15.85 2.44
CA LEU A 87 18.95 16.63 1.75
C LEU A 87 18.68 17.98 2.44
N ASP A 88 19.44 18.33 3.48
CA ASP A 88 19.30 19.57 4.29
C ASP A 88 17.89 19.80 4.87
N GLU A 89 17.18 18.70 5.16
CA GLU A 89 15.81 18.76 5.69
C GLU A 89 15.79 18.51 7.20
N SER A 90 15.20 19.45 7.96
CA SER A 90 14.99 19.29 9.39
C SER A 90 13.77 18.41 9.66
N ALA A 91 13.86 17.58 10.68
CA ALA A 91 12.72 16.77 11.11
C ALA A 91 11.57 17.62 11.65
N ASP A 92 11.90 18.77 12.24
CA ASP A 92 10.96 19.65 12.90
C ASP A 92 9.98 20.31 11.91
N ASP A 93 10.37 20.49 10.65
CA ASP A 93 9.54 21.08 9.59
C ASP A 93 8.26 20.25 9.33
N TYR A 94 8.33 18.95 9.59
CA TYR A 94 7.26 18.01 9.27
C TYR A 94 6.44 17.56 10.49
N PHE A 95 6.80 17.97 11.71
CA PHE A 95 6.09 17.57 12.95
C PHE A 95 4.92 18.49 13.34
N ASN A 96 4.45 19.37 12.45
CA ASN A 96 3.31 20.23 12.76
C ASN A 96 1.97 19.51 12.55
N THR A 97 1.26 19.18 13.64
CA THR A 97 -0.12 18.69 13.57
C THR A 97 -0.98 19.28 14.66
N GLU A 98 -2.21 19.64 14.29
CA GLU A 98 -3.22 20.17 15.20
C GLU A 98 -3.79 19.13 16.19
N ARG A 99 -3.56 17.83 15.94
CA ARG A 99 -4.12 16.74 16.75
C ARG A 99 -3.22 16.40 17.95
N LYS A 100 -3.75 16.55 19.16
CA LYS A 100 -3.04 16.35 20.44
C LYS A 100 -2.96 14.90 20.89
N GLU A 101 -3.63 13.98 20.22
CA GLU A 101 -3.73 12.56 20.61
C GLU A 101 -2.75 11.65 19.85
N THR A 102 -1.96 12.20 18.94
CA THR A 102 -1.08 11.46 18.02
C THR A 102 0.37 11.90 18.14
N THR A 103 1.29 11.00 17.81
CA THR A 103 2.73 11.30 17.75
C THR A 103 3.11 12.06 16.49
N SER A 104 2.22 12.04 15.49
CA SER A 104 2.36 12.72 14.20
C SER A 104 3.54 12.28 13.33
N ARG A 105 4.29 11.27 13.78
CA ARG A 105 5.45 10.74 13.05
C ARG A 105 5.09 10.14 11.70
N ARG A 106 3.96 9.44 11.58
CA ARG A 106 3.51 8.87 10.31
C ARG A 106 3.11 9.96 9.32
N SER A 107 2.38 10.98 9.79
CA SER A 107 1.96 12.10 8.94
C SER A 107 3.16 12.94 8.51
N ALA A 108 4.14 13.15 9.40
CA ALA A 108 5.41 13.79 9.07
C ALA A 108 6.14 13.04 7.96
N LEU A 109 6.31 11.72 8.11
CA LEU A 109 6.93 10.87 7.09
C LEU A 109 6.14 10.88 5.77
N ALA A 110 4.81 10.82 5.82
CA ALA A 110 3.98 10.85 4.62
C ALA A 110 4.11 12.17 3.85
N ARG A 111 4.10 13.31 4.55
CA ARG A 111 4.36 14.63 3.94
C ARG A 111 5.74 14.69 3.31
N TRP A 112 6.77 14.25 4.03
CA TRP A 112 8.13 14.18 3.51
C TRP A 112 8.27 13.25 2.30
N LEU A 113 7.57 12.12 2.26
CA LEU A 113 7.60 11.20 1.11
C LEU A 113 6.89 11.77 -0.13
N THR A 114 5.91 12.65 0.06
CA THR A 114 5.02 13.15 -1.00
C THR A 114 5.29 14.59 -1.41
N GLN A 115 6.29 15.24 -0.81
CA GLN A 115 6.71 16.57 -1.22
C GLN A 115 7.34 16.54 -2.62
N GLU A 116 7.08 17.58 -3.40
CA GLU A 116 7.62 17.72 -4.76
C GLU A 116 9.15 17.83 -4.78
N SER A 117 9.73 18.38 -3.71
CA SER A 117 11.18 18.50 -3.52
C SER A 117 11.87 17.17 -3.23
N ASN A 118 11.14 16.07 -2.99
CA ASN A 118 11.74 14.75 -2.73
C ASN A 118 11.89 13.99 -4.05
N PRO A 119 13.11 13.91 -4.62
CA PRO A 119 13.30 13.26 -5.91
C PRO A 119 13.26 11.73 -5.80
N LEU A 120 13.42 11.15 -4.61
CA LEU A 120 13.65 9.72 -4.45
C LEU A 120 12.36 8.91 -4.53
N SER A 121 11.34 9.30 -3.78
CA SER A 121 10.05 8.57 -3.73
C SER A 121 9.40 8.51 -5.11
N THR A 122 9.40 9.63 -5.82
CA THR A 122 8.81 9.77 -7.15
C THR A 122 9.56 8.95 -8.20
N ARG A 123 10.90 9.00 -8.22
CA ARG A 123 11.73 8.15 -9.12
C ARG A 123 11.49 6.67 -8.86
N VAL A 124 11.40 6.27 -7.58
CA VAL A 124 11.15 4.87 -7.20
C VAL A 124 9.81 4.38 -7.72
N ILE A 125 8.72 5.14 -7.54
CA ILE A 125 7.39 4.70 -7.99
C ILE A 125 7.28 4.69 -9.51
N VAL A 126 7.86 5.67 -10.20
CA VAL A 126 7.91 5.71 -11.68
C VAL A 126 8.68 4.51 -12.23
N ASN A 127 9.83 4.17 -11.65
CA ASN A 127 10.59 3.00 -12.05
C ASN A 127 9.81 1.68 -11.81
N ARG A 128 9.06 1.59 -10.72
CA ARG A 128 8.20 0.42 -10.44
C ARG A 128 7.07 0.28 -11.45
N ILE A 129 6.44 1.39 -11.85
CA ILE A 129 5.41 1.39 -12.88
C ILE A 129 6.00 0.98 -14.23
N TRP A 130 7.17 1.52 -14.57
CA TRP A 130 7.91 1.10 -15.76
C TRP A 130 8.22 -0.40 -15.71
N GLN A 131 8.77 -0.88 -14.60
CA GLN A 131 9.07 -2.29 -14.38
C GLN A 131 7.83 -3.18 -14.52
N TYR A 132 6.66 -2.74 -14.05
CA TYR A 132 5.43 -3.52 -14.20
C TYR A 132 5.02 -3.69 -15.67
N HIS A 133 5.26 -2.67 -16.50
CA HIS A 133 4.93 -2.70 -17.92
C HIS A 133 5.96 -3.45 -18.76
N PHE A 134 7.24 -3.30 -18.46
CA PHE A 134 8.35 -3.85 -19.25
C PHE A 134 9.03 -5.08 -18.61
N GLY A 135 8.62 -5.52 -17.42
CA GLY A 135 9.24 -6.62 -16.67
C GLY A 135 10.56 -6.25 -15.96
N LYS A 136 11.27 -5.23 -16.46
CA LYS A 136 12.50 -4.67 -15.88
C LYS A 136 12.39 -3.16 -15.68
N GLY A 137 13.00 -2.65 -14.62
CA GLY A 137 13.06 -1.21 -14.34
C GLY A 137 14.09 -0.51 -15.22
N LEU A 138 13.97 0.81 -15.34
CA LEU A 138 15.05 1.67 -15.87
C LEU A 138 16.25 1.67 -14.92
N ALA A 139 15.99 1.68 -13.62
CA ALA A 139 16.96 1.31 -12.60
C ALA A 139 16.80 -0.18 -12.26
N PRO A 140 17.88 -0.97 -12.29
CA PRO A 140 17.80 -2.43 -12.16
C PRO A 140 17.32 -2.88 -10.77
N HIS A 141 17.64 -2.11 -9.72
CA HIS A 141 17.25 -2.43 -8.35
C HIS A 141 16.20 -1.44 -7.81
N SER A 142 14.92 -1.74 -8.03
CA SER A 142 13.78 -0.91 -7.58
C SER A 142 13.67 -0.67 -6.06
N SER A 143 14.47 -1.37 -5.25
CA SER A 143 14.55 -1.22 -3.79
C SER A 143 15.83 -0.52 -3.33
N ASP A 144 16.76 -0.23 -4.24
CA ASP A 144 18.02 0.45 -3.94
C ASP A 144 18.31 1.45 -5.05
N PHE A 145 18.00 2.73 -4.80
CA PHE A 145 18.35 3.84 -5.70
C PHE A 145 19.68 4.51 -5.28
N GLY A 146 20.42 3.89 -4.36
CA GLY A 146 21.72 4.34 -3.91
C GLY A 146 22.85 3.78 -4.76
N ARG A 147 24.08 3.98 -4.29
CA ARG A 147 25.31 3.54 -4.99
C ARG A 147 25.38 2.03 -5.21
N LEU A 148 24.73 1.24 -4.35
CA LEU A 148 24.70 -0.22 -4.42
C LEU A 148 23.68 -0.74 -5.44
N GLY A 149 22.69 0.09 -5.82
CA GLY A 149 21.63 -0.25 -6.75
C GLY A 149 22.01 -0.24 -8.24
N GLY A 150 23.18 0.29 -8.57
CA GLY A 150 23.60 0.53 -9.95
C GLY A 150 22.90 1.76 -10.57
N PRO A 151 23.53 2.42 -11.56
CA PRO A 151 22.91 3.55 -12.25
C PRO A 151 21.72 3.09 -13.11
N PRO A 152 20.72 3.96 -13.35
CA PRO A 152 19.69 3.68 -14.35
C PRO A 152 20.28 3.59 -15.76
N ASP A 153 19.72 2.70 -16.58
CA ASP A 153 20.11 2.53 -17.99
C ASP A 153 19.80 3.80 -18.80
N HIS A 154 18.65 4.42 -18.53
CA HIS A 154 18.17 5.63 -19.21
C HIS A 154 17.82 6.71 -18.16
N PRO A 155 18.82 7.39 -17.56
CA PRO A 155 18.60 8.32 -16.46
C PRO A 155 17.76 9.53 -16.87
N GLU A 156 17.97 10.05 -18.08
CA GLU A 156 17.21 11.18 -18.61
C GLU A 156 15.73 10.83 -18.83
N LEU A 157 15.44 9.62 -19.30
CA LEU A 157 14.07 9.14 -19.45
C LEU A 157 13.36 8.99 -18.10
N LEU A 158 14.05 8.42 -17.11
CA LEU A 158 13.52 8.29 -15.76
C LEU A 158 13.21 9.67 -15.16
N ASP A 159 14.12 10.64 -15.32
CA ASP A 159 13.93 11.99 -14.84
C ASP A 159 12.81 12.74 -15.57
N TRP A 160 12.69 12.52 -16.88
CA TRP A 160 11.60 13.07 -17.67
C TRP A 160 10.24 12.51 -17.23
N LEU A 161 10.11 11.19 -17.11
CA LEU A 161 8.88 10.55 -16.62
C LEU A 161 8.52 10.98 -15.20
N THR A 162 9.53 11.14 -14.34
CA THR A 162 9.35 11.61 -12.96
C THR A 162 8.79 13.03 -12.93
N ARG A 163 9.35 13.93 -13.74
CA ARG A 163 8.86 15.31 -13.85
C ARG A 163 7.44 15.36 -14.40
N GLN A 164 7.14 14.62 -15.47
CA GLN A 164 5.79 14.55 -16.02
C GLN A 164 4.78 14.03 -15.00
N PHE A 165 5.15 13.04 -14.18
CA PHE A 165 4.28 12.52 -13.13
C PHE A 165 3.98 13.54 -12.03
N LEU A 166 4.95 14.40 -11.67
CA LEU A 166 4.75 15.50 -10.72
C LEU A 166 3.87 16.60 -11.32
N GLU A 167 4.14 17.02 -12.56
CA GLU A 167 3.36 18.03 -13.29
C GLU A 167 1.89 17.61 -13.48
N ASP A 168 1.61 16.31 -13.55
CA ASP A 168 0.27 15.73 -13.67
C ASP A 168 -0.42 15.44 -12.32
N ASP A 169 -0.04 16.12 -11.22
CA ASP A 169 -0.60 15.94 -9.87
C ASP A 169 -0.58 14.47 -9.39
N TRP A 170 0.50 13.73 -9.67
CA TRP A 170 0.66 12.34 -9.23
C TRP A 170 -0.43 11.38 -9.77
N ARG A 171 -1.06 11.71 -10.91
CA ARG A 171 -2.11 10.89 -11.51
C ARG A 171 -1.54 9.65 -12.21
N PHE A 172 -1.57 8.51 -11.52
CA PHE A 172 -1.11 7.22 -12.05
C PHE A 172 -1.69 6.88 -13.43
N LYS A 173 -2.98 7.16 -13.66
CA LYS A 173 -3.64 6.85 -14.93
C LYS A 173 -3.00 7.57 -16.12
N ASN A 174 -2.54 8.80 -15.93
CA ASN A 174 -1.88 9.57 -16.98
C ASN A 174 -0.50 8.97 -17.29
N LEU A 175 0.29 8.67 -16.26
CA LEU A 175 1.59 8.02 -16.42
C LEU A 175 1.46 6.65 -17.11
N HIS A 176 0.50 5.82 -16.70
CA HIS A 176 0.23 4.56 -17.39
C HIS A 176 -0.12 4.79 -18.86
N ARG A 177 -1.03 5.75 -19.17
CA ARG A 177 -1.40 6.10 -20.54
C ARG A 177 -0.18 6.53 -21.36
N LEU A 178 0.66 7.40 -20.81
CA LEU A 178 1.88 7.88 -21.45
C LEU A 178 2.80 6.72 -21.85
N ILE A 179 3.01 5.78 -20.92
CA ILE A 179 3.83 4.60 -21.17
C ILE A 179 3.19 3.69 -22.23
N VAL A 180 1.92 3.30 -22.08
CA VAL A 180 1.30 2.32 -23.00
C VAL A 180 1.03 2.87 -24.41
N THR A 181 1.04 4.20 -24.57
CA THR A 181 0.90 4.87 -25.88
C THR A 181 2.24 5.23 -26.51
N SER A 182 3.37 5.01 -25.80
CA SER A 182 4.71 5.27 -26.32
C SER A 182 5.04 4.39 -27.53
N ALA A 183 6.01 4.83 -28.33
CA ALA A 183 6.54 4.01 -29.42
C ALA A 183 7.19 2.74 -28.87
N THR A 184 7.95 2.85 -27.77
CA THR A 184 8.65 1.76 -27.10
C THR A 184 7.70 0.65 -26.63
N TYR A 185 6.58 0.99 -25.98
CA TYR A 185 5.62 -0.01 -25.52
C TYR A 185 4.88 -0.71 -26.66
N ARG A 186 4.69 -0.03 -27.79
CA ARG A 186 3.98 -0.55 -28.97
C ARG A 186 4.86 -1.31 -29.95
N GLN A 187 6.14 -1.52 -29.61
CA GLN A 187 7.03 -2.34 -30.44
C GLN A 187 6.55 -3.79 -30.53
N SER A 188 6.92 -4.45 -31.61
CA SER A 188 6.72 -5.89 -31.79
C SER A 188 7.84 -6.65 -31.07
N ALA A 189 7.50 -7.83 -30.52
CA ALA A 189 8.52 -8.77 -30.03
C ALA A 189 9.34 -9.38 -31.18
N ARG A 190 8.78 -9.42 -32.39
CA ARG A 190 9.50 -9.83 -33.61
C ARG A 190 10.09 -8.61 -34.29
N HIS A 191 11.42 -8.57 -34.40
CA HIS A 191 12.15 -7.51 -35.09
C HIS A 191 12.85 -8.07 -36.34
N PRO A 192 12.76 -7.43 -37.53
CA PRO A 192 13.36 -7.95 -38.76
C PRO A 192 14.88 -8.16 -38.69
N GLN A 193 15.57 -7.40 -37.84
CA GLN A 193 17.03 -7.45 -37.66
C GLN A 193 17.44 -8.08 -36.31
N GLU A 194 16.62 -8.98 -35.77
CA GLU A 194 16.83 -9.60 -34.45
C GLU A 194 18.26 -10.14 -34.26
N ALA A 195 18.80 -10.88 -35.23
CA ALA A 195 20.15 -11.45 -35.12
C ALA A 195 21.26 -10.39 -34.95
N ALA A 196 21.14 -9.25 -35.66
CA ALA A 196 22.10 -8.17 -35.56
C ALA A 196 21.95 -7.40 -34.25
N MET A 197 20.72 -7.10 -33.83
CA MET A 197 20.46 -6.36 -32.59
C MET A 197 20.80 -7.17 -31.35
N THR A 198 20.51 -8.48 -31.34
CA THR A 198 20.89 -9.38 -30.25
C THR A 198 22.40 -9.49 -30.09
N ALA A 199 23.19 -9.36 -31.17
CA ALA A 199 24.64 -9.34 -31.07
C ALA A 199 25.19 -8.06 -30.40
N ILE A 200 24.45 -6.94 -30.51
CA ILE A 200 24.84 -5.64 -29.94
C ILE A 200 24.31 -5.50 -28.50
N ASP A 201 23.04 -5.85 -28.29
CA ASP A 201 22.32 -5.73 -27.01
C ASP A 201 21.46 -6.99 -26.76
N PRO A 202 22.09 -8.08 -26.28
CA PRO A 202 21.39 -9.32 -25.96
C PRO A 202 20.35 -9.17 -24.84
N GLY A 203 20.52 -8.16 -23.97
CA GLY A 203 19.65 -7.91 -22.82
C GLY A 203 18.46 -7.01 -23.13
N ASN A 204 18.33 -6.55 -24.37
CA ASN A 204 17.34 -5.57 -24.82
C ASN A 204 17.32 -4.30 -23.94
N GLN A 205 18.48 -3.91 -23.39
CA GLN A 205 18.64 -2.78 -22.48
C GLN A 205 18.25 -1.44 -23.13
N TYR A 206 18.38 -1.35 -24.46
CA TYR A 206 17.97 -0.19 -25.25
C TYR A 206 16.53 -0.27 -25.77
N TYR A 207 15.75 -1.30 -25.40
CA TYR A 207 14.36 -1.49 -25.82
C TYR A 207 14.19 -1.41 -27.36
N TRP A 208 14.95 -2.24 -28.08
CA TRP A 208 14.86 -2.35 -29.54
C TRP A 208 13.75 -3.30 -30.01
N CYS A 209 13.21 -4.13 -29.11
CA CYS A 209 11.99 -4.91 -29.31
C CYS A 209 11.15 -4.98 -28.03
N ALA A 210 9.92 -5.49 -28.14
CA ALA A 210 9.10 -5.77 -26.96
C ALA A 210 9.47 -7.11 -26.32
N ASP A 211 9.61 -7.12 -24.99
CA ASP A 211 9.90 -8.34 -24.24
C ASP A 211 8.67 -9.26 -24.13
N THR A 212 8.87 -10.55 -24.39
CA THR A 212 7.82 -11.56 -24.12
C THR A 212 7.73 -11.83 -22.63
N ARG A 213 6.56 -11.56 -22.03
CA ARG A 213 6.30 -11.84 -20.62
C ARG A 213 5.33 -12.99 -20.43
N ARG A 214 5.48 -13.69 -19.30
CA ARG A 214 4.49 -14.66 -18.84
C ARG A 214 3.23 -13.92 -18.39
N LEU A 215 2.08 -14.51 -18.68
CA LEU A 215 0.80 -14.01 -18.18
C LEU A 215 0.52 -14.57 -16.79
N ASP A 216 -0.04 -13.72 -15.94
CA ASP A 216 -0.53 -14.12 -14.61
C ASP A 216 -1.81 -14.95 -14.73
N ALA A 217 -2.15 -15.71 -13.68
CA ALA A 217 -3.32 -16.58 -13.69
C ALA A 217 -4.63 -15.82 -13.97
N GLU A 218 -4.75 -14.61 -13.42
CA GLU A 218 -5.84 -13.68 -13.60
C GLU A 218 -5.93 -13.22 -15.05
N GLN A 219 -4.80 -12.89 -15.67
CA GLN A 219 -4.76 -12.47 -17.08
C GLN A 219 -5.18 -13.60 -18.01
N ILE A 220 -4.78 -14.84 -17.73
CA ILE A 220 -5.20 -16.02 -18.50
C ILE A 220 -6.71 -16.23 -18.36
N ARG A 221 -7.23 -16.21 -17.12
CA ARG A 221 -8.67 -16.33 -16.85
C ARG A 221 -9.48 -15.26 -17.57
N ASP A 222 -9.09 -14.00 -17.43
CA ASP A 222 -9.80 -12.87 -18.03
C ASP A 222 -9.74 -12.92 -19.56
N SER A 223 -8.63 -13.39 -20.14
CA SER A 223 -8.51 -13.61 -21.58
C SER A 223 -9.49 -14.68 -22.08
N ILE A 224 -9.64 -15.79 -21.34
CA ILE A 224 -10.61 -16.83 -21.67
C ILE A 224 -12.04 -16.26 -21.59
N LEU A 225 -12.37 -15.57 -20.49
CA LEU A 225 -13.69 -14.95 -20.31
C LEU A 225 -13.99 -13.90 -21.38
N ALA A 226 -12.99 -13.13 -21.80
CA ALA A 226 -13.14 -12.14 -22.86
C ALA A 226 -13.46 -12.79 -24.21
N VAL A 227 -12.72 -13.85 -24.58
CA VAL A 227 -12.92 -14.58 -25.84
C VAL A 227 -14.25 -15.33 -25.87
N THR A 228 -14.72 -15.86 -24.73
CA THR A 228 -16.03 -16.52 -24.63
C THR A 228 -17.20 -15.55 -24.50
N GLY A 229 -16.95 -14.25 -24.36
CA GLY A 229 -17.99 -13.24 -24.15
C GLY A 229 -18.63 -13.27 -22.75
N GLN A 230 -18.02 -13.97 -21.80
CA GLN A 230 -18.51 -14.13 -20.43
C GLN A 230 -17.88 -13.12 -19.45
N LEU A 231 -16.93 -12.30 -19.90
CA LEU A 231 -16.27 -11.30 -19.07
C LEU A 231 -17.27 -10.21 -18.66
N ASN A 232 -17.54 -10.12 -17.36
CA ASN A 232 -18.33 -9.03 -16.78
C ASN A 232 -17.44 -7.81 -16.50
N LEU A 233 -17.66 -6.71 -17.22
CA LEU A 233 -16.93 -5.45 -17.05
C LEU A 233 -17.59 -4.49 -16.04
N GLN A 234 -18.68 -4.89 -15.38
CA GLN A 234 -19.35 -4.05 -14.40
C GLN A 234 -18.43 -3.80 -13.20
N ALA A 235 -18.10 -2.54 -12.96
CA ALA A 235 -17.26 -2.14 -11.83
C ALA A 235 -18.01 -2.25 -10.50
N GLY A 236 -17.35 -2.79 -9.48
CA GLY A 236 -17.92 -3.02 -8.15
C GLY A 236 -18.76 -4.29 -8.07
N GLY A 237 -19.45 -4.45 -6.94
CA GLY A 237 -20.23 -5.66 -6.64
C GLY A 237 -19.84 -6.29 -5.29
N PRO A 238 -20.63 -7.24 -4.80
CA PRO A 238 -20.27 -7.99 -3.60
C PRO A 238 -18.97 -8.77 -3.84
N GLY A 239 -18.06 -8.76 -2.86
CA GLY A 239 -16.83 -9.53 -2.94
C GLY A 239 -17.12 -11.02 -3.11
N VAL A 240 -16.38 -11.69 -3.98
CA VAL A 240 -16.49 -13.15 -4.13
C VAL A 240 -15.85 -13.80 -2.91
N ALA A 241 -16.54 -14.76 -2.30
CA ALA A 241 -15.99 -15.52 -1.19
C ALA A 241 -14.80 -16.34 -1.68
N ALA A 242 -13.66 -16.27 -0.98
CA ALA A 242 -12.43 -16.99 -1.37
C ALA A 242 -12.59 -18.53 -1.46
N SER A 243 -13.68 -19.07 -0.90
CA SER A 243 -14.06 -20.48 -0.96
C SER A 243 -14.82 -20.88 -2.22
N VAL A 244 -15.20 -19.91 -3.07
CA VAL A 244 -15.91 -20.15 -4.32
C VAL A 244 -14.95 -19.86 -5.47
N PRO A 245 -14.66 -20.85 -6.35
CA PRO A 245 -13.75 -20.69 -7.48
C PRO A 245 -14.26 -19.67 -8.52
#